data_AF-A0A3P7M1Q1-F1
#
_entry.id   AF-A0A3P7M1Q1-F1
#
_cell.length_a   1.000
_cell.length_b   1.000
_cell.length_c   1.000
_cell.angle_alpha   90.00
_cell.angle_beta   90.00
_cell.angle_gamma   90.00
#
_symmetry.space_group_name_H-M   'P 1'
#
loop_
_entity.id
_entity.type
_entity.pdbx_description
1 polymer ?
#
loop_
_entity_poly.entity_id
_entity_poly.type
_entity_poly.pdbx_seq_one_letter_code
_entity_poly.pdbx_strand_id
1 'polypeptide(L)'
;MVYEGLISTKLGGLYQTTYHEKDGTKKVAAVTQMEPTDARSMVPCFDEPEFKASWKVKVVHPKGTTATSNTIEDGPVEDNGGWLTTKFVETPKMSSYLLALMVSEFENINGKTKTGVEVRRANNENLRKHCQIGTNCCMRRICGRRSRL
;
A
#
# COMPACT_ATOMS: atom_id res chain seq x y z
N MET A 1 -1.93 23.37 3.11
CA MET A 1 -0.55 23.33 3.63
C MET A 1 0.28 22.54 2.64
N VAL A 2 1.39 23.08 2.17
CA VAL A 2 2.31 22.41 1.22
C VAL A 2 3.62 22.18 1.95
N TYR A 3 4.17 20.98 1.86
CA TYR A 3 5.45 20.62 2.46
C TYR A 3 6.19 19.66 1.54
N GLU A 4 7.50 19.56 1.74
CA GLU A 4 8.38 18.67 1.00
C GLU A 4 9.30 17.94 1.99
N GLY A 5 9.76 16.76 1.60
CA GLY A 5 10.61 15.93 2.43
C GLY A 5 11.35 14.92 1.57
N LEU A 6 12.54 14.53 2.05
CA LEU A 6 13.32 13.48 1.40
C LEU A 6 12.77 12.10 1.79
N ILE A 7 12.73 11.19 0.82
CA ILE A 7 12.38 9.79 1.09
C ILE A 7 13.54 9.15 1.86
N SER A 8 13.23 8.56 3.01
CA SER A 8 14.23 7.93 3.86
C SER A 8 14.72 6.61 3.26
N THR A 9 15.95 6.21 3.58
CA THR A 9 16.46 4.85 3.34
C THR A 9 16.34 3.96 4.58
N LYS A 10 15.94 4.54 5.72
CA LYS A 10 15.71 3.82 6.98
C LYS A 10 14.29 3.24 6.99
N LEU A 11 14.10 2.13 7.68
CA LEU A 11 12.82 1.43 7.81
C LEU A 11 11.84 2.19 8.73
N GLY A 12 11.39 3.38 8.31
CA GLY A 12 10.47 4.23 9.08
C GLY A 12 9.98 5.41 8.25
N GLY A 13 8.72 5.79 8.45
CA GLY A 13 8.01 6.80 7.67
C GLY A 13 7.78 6.33 6.24
N LEU A 14 7.90 7.25 5.28
CA LEU A 14 7.98 6.91 3.86
C LEU A 14 9.44 6.62 3.51
N TYR A 15 9.72 5.38 3.13
CA TYR A 15 11.07 4.93 2.82
C TYR A 15 11.17 4.19 1.49
N GLN A 16 12.37 4.26 0.93
CA GLN A 16 12.71 3.62 -0.33
C GLN A 16 13.35 2.26 -0.06
N THR A 17 12.81 1.23 -0.70
CA THR A 17 13.37 -0.12 -0.75
C THR A 17 13.81 -0.45 -2.16
N THR A 18 14.86 -1.25 -2.29
CA THR A 18 15.34 -1.72 -3.59
C THR A 18 15.29 -3.22 -3.64
N TYR A 19 14.79 -3.77 -4.74
CA TYR A 19 14.73 -5.20 -4.99
C TYR A 19 15.34 -5.52 -6.36
N HIS A 20 15.80 -6.75 -6.52
CA HIS A 20 16.35 -7.24 -7.78
C HIS A 20 15.33 -8.15 -8.47
N GLU A 21 15.11 -7.91 -9.76
CA GLU A 21 14.39 -8.84 -10.62
C GLU A 21 15.28 -9.99 -11.09
N LYS A 22 14.68 -10.99 -11.74
CA LYS A 22 15.40 -12.18 -12.27
C LYS A 22 16.53 -11.78 -13.22
N ASP A 23 16.33 -10.70 -13.96
CA ASP A 23 17.28 -10.20 -14.96
C ASP A 23 18.41 -9.36 -14.33
N GLY A 24 18.47 -9.27 -13.00
CA GLY A 24 19.48 -8.49 -12.27
C GLY A 24 19.16 -6.99 -12.17
N THR A 25 18.16 -6.51 -12.91
CA THR A 25 17.70 -5.11 -12.87
C THR A 25 17.29 -4.71 -11.46
N LYS A 26 17.90 -3.64 -10.97
CA LYS A 26 17.58 -3.05 -9.66
C LYS A 26 16.34 -2.18 -9.81
N LYS A 27 15.26 -2.56 -9.15
CA LYS A 27 14.02 -1.80 -9.07
C LYS A 27 13.86 -1.16 -7.70
N VAL A 28 13.05 -0.11 -7.67
CA VAL A 28 12.81 0.71 -6.50
C VAL A 28 11.32 0.65 -6.15
N ALA A 29 11.02 0.49 -4.87
CA ALA A 29 9.67 0.63 -4.34
C ALA A 29 9.68 1.60 -3.16
N ALA A 30 8.69 2.49 -3.11
CA ALA A 30 8.43 3.33 -1.95
C ALA A 30 7.35 2.67 -1.10
N VAL A 31 7.63 2.51 0.19
CA VAL A 31 6.73 1.85 1.16
C VAL A 31 6.65 2.72 2.40
N THR A 32 5.48 2.74 3.03
CA THR A 32 5.31 3.41 4.33
C THR A 32 5.34 2.41 5.48
N GLN A 33 6.08 2.74 6.53
CA GLN A 33 6.01 2.09 7.83
C GLN A 33 5.89 3.18 8.89
N MET A 34 4.68 3.41 9.41
CA MET A 34 4.41 4.55 10.29
C MET A 34 4.35 4.19 11.77
N GLU A 35 4.24 2.90 12.11
CA GLU A 35 4.20 2.45 13.50
C GLU A 35 5.62 2.48 14.12
N PRO A 36 5.80 3.08 15.32
CA PRO A 36 4.78 3.66 16.19
C PRO A 36 4.53 5.17 16.02
N THR A 37 5.53 5.97 15.60
CA THR A 37 5.45 7.46 15.63
C THR A 37 6.07 8.14 14.41
N ASP A 38 6.10 7.46 13.27
CA ASP A 38 6.74 7.96 12.04
C ASP A 38 5.75 8.57 11.05
N ALA A 39 4.45 8.62 11.36
CA ALA A 39 3.45 9.25 10.49
C ALA A 39 3.76 10.74 10.30
N ARG A 40 4.27 11.40 11.35
CA ARG A 40 4.71 12.81 11.32
C ARG A 40 5.80 13.11 10.29
N SER A 41 6.58 12.11 9.90
CA SER A 41 7.65 12.24 8.91
C SER A 41 7.09 12.28 7.49
N MET A 42 5.89 11.73 7.27
CA MET A 42 5.23 11.72 5.97
C MET A 42 4.21 12.84 5.82
N VAL A 43 3.43 13.13 6.86
CA VAL A 43 2.37 14.15 6.85
C VAL A 43 2.42 14.95 8.16
N PRO A 44 2.29 16.29 8.14
CA PRO A 44 2.13 17.06 9.36
C PRO A 44 0.77 16.71 10.00
N CYS A 45 0.78 15.82 11.00
CA CYS A 45 -0.40 15.34 11.68
C CYS A 45 -0.19 15.18 13.19
N PHE A 46 -1.28 15.13 13.94
CA PHE A 46 -1.27 14.78 15.37
C PHE A 46 -1.07 13.27 15.51
N ASP A 47 0.19 12.87 15.70
CA ASP A 47 0.62 11.47 15.68
C ASP A 47 0.52 10.82 17.07
N GLU A 48 -0.71 10.79 17.61
CA GLU A 48 -1.07 10.04 18.81
C GLU A 48 -2.26 9.13 18.51
N PRO A 49 -2.31 7.91 19.08
CA PRO A 49 -3.30 6.90 18.72
C PRO A 49 -4.75 7.33 19.01
N GLU A 50 -4.96 8.25 19.95
CA GLU A 50 -6.28 8.77 20.34
C GLU A 50 -6.88 9.70 19.27
N PHE A 51 -6.04 10.39 18.48
CA PHE A 51 -6.49 11.29 17.42
C PHE A 51 -6.77 10.54 16.12
N LYS A 52 -7.91 9.86 16.07
CA LYS A 52 -8.36 9.16 14.87
C LYS A 52 -8.99 10.14 13.87
N ALA A 53 -8.64 9.97 12.60
CA ALA A 53 -9.15 10.77 11.47
C ALA A 53 -9.53 9.88 10.29
N SER A 54 -10.35 10.43 9.38
CA SER A 54 -10.61 9.84 8.07
C SER A 54 -9.58 10.38 7.07
N TRP A 55 -9.03 9.52 6.23
CA TRP A 55 -7.96 9.88 5.30
C TRP A 55 -8.43 9.71 3.86
N LYS A 56 -8.34 10.79 3.08
CA LYS A 56 -8.53 10.75 1.63
C LYS A 56 -7.19 11.00 0.95
N VAL A 57 -6.64 9.94 0.33
CA VAL A 57 -5.29 9.96 -0.23
C VAL A 57 -5.36 10.08 -1.74
N LYS A 58 -4.50 10.93 -2.30
CA LYS A 58 -4.18 11.00 -3.72
C LYS A 58 -2.67 10.83 -3.88
N VAL A 59 -2.25 9.93 -4.75
CA VAL A 59 -0.84 9.64 -5.01
C VAL A 59 -0.53 9.94 -6.47
N VAL A 60 0.51 10.75 -6.69
CA VAL A 60 1.08 10.99 -8.02
C VAL A 60 2.35 10.16 -8.13
N HIS A 61 2.43 9.29 -9.13
CA HIS A 61 3.53 8.33 -9.29
C HIS A 61 3.93 8.20 -10.77
N PRO A 62 5.17 7.78 -11.09
CA PRO A 62 5.61 7.68 -12.48
C PRO A 62 4.89 6.55 -13.21
N LYS A 63 4.69 6.72 -14.52
CA LYS A 63 4.08 5.70 -15.38
C LYS A 63 4.90 4.40 -15.34
N GLY A 64 4.20 3.27 -15.30
CA GLY A 64 4.81 1.93 -15.13
C GLY A 64 4.88 1.46 -13.67
N THR A 65 4.58 2.33 -12.71
CA THR A 65 4.38 1.94 -11.30
C THR A 65 2.89 1.86 -10.95
N THR A 66 2.57 1.08 -9.92
CA THR A 66 1.23 0.95 -9.34
C THR A 66 1.26 1.48 -7.91
N ALA A 67 0.30 2.34 -7.57
CA ALA A 67 0.08 2.81 -6.20
C ALA A 67 -0.97 1.93 -5.50
N THR A 68 -0.74 1.55 -4.25
CA THR A 68 -1.69 0.81 -3.41
C THR A 68 -1.80 1.47 -2.04
N SER A 69 -3.02 1.53 -1.50
CA SER A 69 -3.31 2.08 -0.18
C SER A 69 -4.23 1.17 0.64
N ASN A 70 -4.67 1.64 1.81
CA ASN A 70 -5.63 0.96 2.69
C ASN A 70 -7.00 0.72 2.01
N THR A 71 -7.38 1.58 1.07
CA THR A 71 -8.67 1.55 0.39
C THR A 71 -8.52 1.27 -1.11
N ILE A 72 -9.65 0.97 -1.75
CA ILE A 72 -9.74 0.80 -3.20
C ILE A 72 -9.58 2.15 -3.91
N GLU A 73 -9.17 2.08 -5.18
CA GLU A 73 -9.04 3.23 -6.07
C GLU A 73 -10.42 3.87 -6.31
N ASP A 74 -10.47 5.20 -6.22
CA ASP A 74 -11.65 6.05 -6.41
C ASP A 74 -11.64 6.62 -7.83
N GLY A 75 -12.04 5.80 -8.80
CA GLY A 75 -12.14 6.17 -10.21
C GLY A 75 -10.91 5.84 -11.07
N PRO A 76 -10.89 6.30 -12.33
CA PRO A 76 -9.79 6.01 -13.25
C PRO A 76 -8.52 6.77 -12.88
N VAL A 77 -7.37 6.14 -13.17
CA VAL A 77 -6.05 6.76 -13.03
C VAL A 77 -5.88 7.86 -14.08
N GLU A 78 -5.59 9.09 -13.65
CA GLU A 78 -5.38 10.22 -14.56
C GLU A 78 -3.93 10.19 -15.09
N ASP A 79 -3.74 10.17 -16.40
CA ASP A 79 -2.43 10.23 -17.06
C ASP A 79 -2.12 11.67 -17.48
N ASN A 80 -1.10 12.26 -16.85
CA ASN A 80 -0.61 13.61 -17.13
C ASN A 80 0.72 13.58 -17.90
N GLY A 81 0.83 12.72 -18.93
CA GLY A 81 1.97 12.75 -19.85
C GLY A 81 3.26 12.22 -19.24
N GLY A 82 3.17 11.17 -18.42
CA GLY A 82 4.32 10.50 -17.78
C GLY A 82 4.15 10.28 -16.27
N TRP A 83 3.24 11.02 -15.65
CA TRP A 83 2.82 10.82 -14.26
C TRP A 83 1.37 10.35 -14.22
N LEU A 84 1.14 9.35 -13.37
CA LEU A 84 -0.17 8.79 -13.09
C LEU A 84 -0.65 9.33 -11.75
N THR A 85 -1.89 9.79 -11.70
CA THR A 85 -2.55 10.22 -10.47
C THR A 85 -3.61 9.20 -10.09
N THR A 86 -3.35 8.48 -8.99
CA THR A 86 -4.28 7.50 -8.43
C THR A 86 -4.95 8.09 -7.19
N LYS A 87 -6.29 8.09 -7.19
CA LYS A 87 -7.11 8.54 -6.07
C LYS A 87 -7.63 7.32 -5.32
N PHE A 88 -7.72 7.41 -3.99
CA PHE A 88 -8.26 6.34 -3.17
C PHE A 88 -9.52 6.80 -2.44
N VAL A 89 -10.42 5.85 -2.17
CA VAL A 89 -11.65 6.09 -1.41
C VAL A 89 -11.28 6.51 0.01
N GLU A 90 -12.09 7.36 0.61
CA GLU A 90 -11.90 7.80 1.99
C GLU A 90 -11.91 6.62 2.98
N THR A 91 -10.93 6.58 3.88
CA THR A 91 -10.84 5.54 4.90
C THR A 91 -11.83 5.77 6.04
N PRO A 92 -12.27 4.71 6.74
CA PRO A 92 -12.97 4.88 8.01
C PRO A 92 -12.04 5.51 9.06
N LYS A 93 -12.62 6.12 10.10
CA LYS A 93 -11.90 6.77 11.19
C LYS A 93 -10.84 5.85 11.81
N MET A 94 -9.57 6.15 11.58
CA MET A 94 -8.41 5.34 11.96
C MET A 94 -7.27 6.23 12.47
N SER A 95 -6.35 5.65 13.24
CA SER A 95 -5.16 6.34 13.76
C SER A 95 -4.12 6.55 12.65
N SER A 96 -3.30 7.59 12.79
CA SER A 96 -2.26 8.00 11.82
C SER A 96 -1.29 6.88 11.43
N TYR A 97 -0.85 6.07 12.41
CA TYR A 97 0.14 5.01 12.20
C TYR A 97 -0.34 3.84 11.32
N LEU A 98 -1.66 3.70 11.10
CA LEU A 98 -2.22 2.65 10.23
C LEU A 98 -2.27 3.06 8.76
N LEU A 99 -1.95 4.32 8.44
CA LEU A 99 -1.90 4.80 7.07
C LEU A 99 -0.77 4.07 6.33
N ALA A 100 -1.15 3.39 5.25
CA ALA A 100 -0.27 2.56 4.45
C ALA A 100 -0.36 2.95 2.98
N LEU A 101 0.80 3.22 2.38
CA LEU A 101 0.98 3.52 0.98
C LEU A 101 2.18 2.78 0.43
N MET A 102 2.01 2.28 -0.78
CA MET A 102 3.03 1.56 -1.51
C MET A 102 3.01 1.96 -2.96
N VAL A 103 4.15 2.35 -3.51
CA VAL A 103 4.34 2.63 -4.94
C VAL A 103 5.44 1.72 -5.45
N SER A 104 5.10 0.84 -6.37
CA SER A 104 6.02 -0.17 -6.89
C SER A 104 5.59 -0.66 -8.26
N GLU A 105 6.49 -1.30 -9.00
CA GLU A 105 6.15 -1.97 -10.27
C GLU A 105 5.59 -3.39 -10.05
N PHE A 106 5.00 -3.64 -8.87
CA PHE A 106 4.44 -4.94 -8.56
C PHE A 106 3.10 -5.16 -9.23
N GLU A 107 2.88 -6.42 -9.63
CA GLU A 107 1.59 -6.86 -10.13
C GLU A 107 0.69 -7.25 -8.96
N ASN A 108 -0.54 -6.77 -9.01
CA ASN A 108 -1.57 -7.12 -8.05
C ASN A 108 -2.31 -8.38 -8.50
N ILE A 109 -2.16 -9.46 -7.73
CA ILE A 109 -2.98 -10.66 -7.88
C ILE A 109 -4.21 -10.52 -6.99
N ASN A 110 -5.38 -10.52 -7.61
CA ASN A 110 -6.66 -10.40 -6.91
C ASN A 110 -7.24 -11.80 -6.64
N GLY A 111 -7.79 -11.99 -5.44
CA GLY A 111 -8.57 -13.16 -5.06
C GLY A 111 -9.82 -12.74 -4.31
N LYS A 112 -10.94 -13.46 -4.49
CA LYS A 112 -12.18 -13.22 -3.75
C LYS A 112 -12.38 -14.30 -2.71
N THR A 113 -12.67 -13.90 -1.47
CA THR A 113 -13.10 -14.84 -0.44
C THR A 113 -14.56 -15.23 -0.62
N LYS A 114 -14.99 -16.32 0.02
CA LYS A 114 -16.40 -16.75 0.05
C LYS A 114 -17.34 -15.70 0.66
N THR A 115 -16.80 -14.78 1.45
CA THR A 115 -17.54 -13.67 2.09
C THR A 115 -17.60 -12.40 1.23
N GLY A 116 -17.15 -12.47 -0.04
CA GLY A 116 -17.19 -11.34 -0.96
C GLY A 116 -16.08 -10.30 -0.75
N VAL A 117 -15.11 -10.55 0.12
CA VAL A 117 -13.99 -9.63 0.36
C VAL A 117 -12.91 -9.86 -0.70
N GLU A 118 -12.53 -8.80 -1.41
CA GLU A 118 -11.40 -8.80 -2.33
C GLU A 118 -10.09 -8.73 -1.56
N VAL A 119 -9.23 -9.73 -1.75
CA VAL A 119 -7.86 -9.77 -1.23
C VAL A 119 -6.92 -9.53 -2.39
N ARG A 120 -6.15 -8.46 -2.33
CA ARG A 120 -5.14 -8.11 -3.33
C ARG A 120 -3.75 -8.38 -2.78
N ARG A 121 -2.88 -8.97 -3.59
CA ARG A 121 -1.49 -9.27 -3.23
C ARG A 121 -0.56 -8.71 -4.30
N ALA A 122 0.19 -7.68 -3.92
CA ALA A 122 1.26 -7.13 -4.74
C ALA A 122 2.46 -8.09 -4.74
N ASN A 123 2.94 -8.49 -5.91
CA ASN A 123 4.11 -9.37 -6.03
C ASN A 123 5.07 -8.93 -7.13
N ASN A 124 6.33 -9.34 -6.94
CA ASN A 124 7.25 -9.45 -8.04
C ASN A 124 6.97 -10.74 -8.85
N GLU A 125 7.37 -10.73 -10.12
CA GLU A 125 7.21 -11.88 -11.00
C GLU A 125 7.96 -13.14 -10.50
N ASN A 126 9.00 -12.94 -9.69
CA ASN A 126 9.85 -14.00 -9.14
C ASN A 126 9.13 -14.89 -8.12
N LEU A 127 8.19 -14.34 -7.34
CA LEU A 127 7.53 -15.05 -6.24
C LEU A 127 6.10 -15.49 -6.57
N ARG A 128 5.65 -15.43 -7.84
CA ARG A 128 4.28 -15.80 -8.25
C ARG A 128 3.81 -17.15 -7.68
N LYS A 129 4.64 -18.21 -7.72
CA LYS A 129 4.31 -19.55 -7.19
C LYS A 129 4.14 -19.58 -5.67
N HIS A 130 5.06 -18.97 -4.92
CA HIS A 130 4.98 -18.87 -3.46
C HIS A 130 3.81 -17.99 -3.02
N CYS A 131 3.48 -16.97 -3.82
CA CYS A 131 2.38 -16.09 -3.52
C CYS A 131 1.03 -16.77 -3.66
N GLN A 132 0.82 -17.62 -4.67
CA GLN A 132 -0.44 -18.34 -4.83
C GLN A 132 -0.78 -19.20 -3.60
N ILE A 133 0.24 -19.84 -3.01
CA ILE A 133 0.11 -20.61 -1.76
C ILE A 133 -0.33 -19.69 -0.62
N GLY A 134 0.35 -18.55 -0.42
CA GLY A 134 -0.01 -17.67 0.68
C GLY A 134 -1.35 -16.94 0.47
N THR A 135 -1.80 -16.71 -0.77
CA THR A 135 -3.13 -16.14 -1.04
C THR A 135 -4.19 -17.16 -0.63
N ASN A 136 -3.98 -18.43 -0.98
CA ASN A 136 -4.82 -19.54 -0.51
C ASN A 136 -4.80 -19.65 1.02
N CYS A 137 -3.65 -19.52 1.69
CA CYS A 137 -3.56 -19.50 3.14
C CYS A 137 -4.28 -18.30 3.77
N CYS A 138 -4.13 -17.11 3.22
CA CYS A 138 -4.80 -15.91 3.69
C CYS A 138 -6.33 -16.04 3.56
N MET A 139 -6.81 -16.47 2.40
CA MET A 139 -8.23 -16.74 2.17
C MET A 139 -8.77 -17.81 3.12
N ARG A 140 -8.02 -18.89 3.37
CA ARG A 140 -8.40 -19.93 4.34
C ARG A 140 -8.43 -19.42 5.78
N ARG A 141 -7.47 -18.59 6.21
CA ARG A 141 -7.46 -18.02 7.57
C ARG A 141 -8.59 -17.01 7.79
N ILE A 142 -8.85 -16.14 6.81
CA ILE A 142 -9.94 -15.17 6.87
C ILE A 142 -11.30 -15.89 6.91
N CYS A 143 -11.48 -16.93 6.10
CA CYS A 143 -12.71 -17.72 6.08
C CYS A 143 -12.85 -18.64 7.32
N GLY A 144 -11.74 -19.17 7.85
CA GLY A 144 -11.73 -20.14 8.95
C GLY A 144 -11.84 -19.54 10.36
N ARG A 145 -11.62 -18.23 10.54
CA ARG A 145 -11.78 -17.57 11.85
C ARG A 145 -13.22 -17.30 12.26
N ARG A 146 -14.20 -17.46 11.35
CA ARG A 146 -15.62 -17.17 11.65
C ARG A 146 -16.48 -18.40 11.96
N SER A 147 -15.96 -19.62 11.84
CA SER A 147 -16.70 -20.85 12.18
C SER A 147 -16.54 -21.31 13.64
N ARG A 148 -16.06 -20.42 14.53
CA ARG A 148 -15.97 -20.62 15.98
C ARG A 148 -16.48 -19.40 16.76
N LEU A 149 -17.59 -18.84 16.29
CA LEU A 149 -18.47 -17.97 17.08
C LEU A 149 -19.87 -18.55 16.98
#